data_AF-A0A1U7W0F4-F1
#
_entry.id   AF-A0A1U7W0F4-F1
#
_cell.length_a   1.000
_cell.length_b   1.000
_cell.length_c   1.000
_cell.angle_alpha   90.00
_cell.angle_beta   90.00
_cell.angle_gamma   90.00
#
_symmetry.space_group_name_H-M   'P 1'
#
loop_
_entity.id
_entity.type
_entity.pdbx_description
1 polymer ?
#
loop_
_entity_poly.entity_id
_entity_poly.type
_entity_poly.pdbx_seq_one_letter_code
_entity_poly.pdbx_strand_id
1 'polypeptide(L)'
;MLGTVYLFLFITIVFKPLQFNKKCEEIFEGLLQHGRLSLNQIIDRFKQTSNQGDSSAEAARDNFNKLVNARFVERCPAPEPFLGPPAEDETAAKKQGAKSAKIVKQTIEQRALAAAAPMESMRFLVETVTWNEASVETTDKKNTVVTLGTKRKQDNLESNTELLATDENKVLWRANFEEFIRRLRHKACVANVKVRVNNDAAIVLAATLELSRHSETKVRIDNSVPQSINAIYDEVIKRDGGLGMDLERIRASLVELGCETPLMAIDETYSVDLKNIIEQARIEEVECIVLKRYGREAYRMFRLLSKADRLLETDKISDTTFVEKKDAAKILFKLWKDDYLEMKKVIARGARQSEFILWKINKQSLWEHVLDEMYHAALNLRLRITHEQEQEKEILQMPREKLVKELHSELHNRYNRLRKVRITLESSLMNLDDALMLFHDF
;
A
#
# COMPACT_ATOMS: atom_id res chain seq x y z
N MET A 1 -6.55 7.56 -11.67
CA MET A 1 -7.64 7.86 -10.71
C MET A 1 -7.27 7.54 -9.25
N LEU A 2 -6.42 6.54 -8.97
CA LEU A 2 -5.90 6.26 -7.61
C LEU A 2 -4.96 7.36 -7.06
N GLY A 3 -4.20 8.05 -7.92
CA GLY A 3 -3.20 9.04 -7.49
C GLY A 3 -3.72 10.27 -6.75
N THR A 4 -5.00 10.63 -6.90
CA THR A 4 -5.61 11.78 -6.19
C THR A 4 -6.22 11.43 -4.85
N VAL A 5 -6.53 10.15 -4.60
CA VAL A 5 -7.13 9.73 -3.32
C VAL A 5 -6.08 9.76 -2.20
N TYR A 6 -4.85 9.32 -2.50
CA TYR A 6 -3.80 9.19 -1.49
C TYR A 6 -2.91 10.43 -1.31
N LEU A 7 -3.08 11.51 -2.09
CA LEU A 7 -2.14 12.64 -2.14
C LEU A 7 -1.85 13.29 -0.77
N PHE A 8 -2.87 13.45 0.08
CA PHE A 8 -2.68 14.06 1.39
C PHE A 8 -2.12 13.08 2.43
N LEU A 9 -2.60 11.83 2.38
CA LEU A 9 -2.08 10.73 3.19
C LEU A 9 -0.57 10.58 2.94
N PHE A 10 -0.20 10.58 1.68
CA PHE A 10 1.15 10.47 1.17
C PHE A 10 2.15 11.44 1.79
N ILE A 11 1.89 12.75 1.68
CA ILE A 11 2.85 13.79 2.09
C ILE A 11 3.01 13.76 3.61
N THR A 12 1.90 13.57 4.33
CA THR A 12 1.91 13.65 5.79
C THR A 12 2.42 12.38 6.46
N ILE A 13 2.09 11.21 5.91
CA ILE A 13 2.33 9.92 6.57
C ILE A 13 3.60 9.21 6.10
N VAL A 14 4.02 9.40 4.84
CA VAL A 14 5.21 8.72 4.32
C VAL A 14 6.43 9.64 4.32
N PHE A 15 6.30 10.90 3.87
CA PHE A 15 7.48 11.77 3.73
C PHE A 15 8.05 12.27 5.06
N LYS A 16 7.19 12.69 6.00
CA LYS A 16 7.64 13.21 7.31
C LYS A 16 8.45 12.20 8.14
N PRO A 17 8.04 10.92 8.30
CA PRO A 17 8.82 9.96 9.09
C PRO A 17 10.10 9.50 8.41
N LEU A 18 10.18 9.59 7.08
CA LEU A 18 11.36 9.20 6.30
C LEU A 18 12.43 10.30 6.25
N GLN A 19 12.22 11.41 6.97
CA GLN A 19 13.15 12.54 7.06
C GLN A 19 13.53 13.13 5.69
N PHE A 20 12.65 13.00 4.70
CA PHE A 20 12.83 13.74 3.46
C PHE A 20 12.73 15.23 3.73
N ASN A 21 13.59 16.01 3.10
CA ASN A 21 13.51 17.46 3.23
C ASN A 21 12.33 18.00 2.41
N LYS A 22 11.95 19.25 2.68
CA LYS A 22 10.86 19.94 1.97
C LYS A 22 11.07 19.99 0.45
N LYS A 23 12.33 20.00 -0.02
CA LYS A 23 12.67 20.00 -1.45
C LYS A 23 12.26 18.69 -2.14
N CYS A 24 12.43 17.55 -1.47
CA CYS A 24 11.94 16.25 -1.95
C CYS A 24 10.40 16.24 -2.04
N GLU A 25 9.70 16.82 -1.05
CA GLU A 25 8.23 16.92 -1.08
C GLU A 25 7.75 17.72 -2.29
N GLU A 26 8.38 18.87 -2.59
CA GLU A 26 8.03 19.73 -3.73
C GLU A 26 8.23 19.04 -5.09
N ILE A 27 9.36 18.34 -5.26
CA ILE A 27 9.63 17.53 -6.48
C ILE A 27 8.55 16.46 -6.64
N PHE A 28 8.24 15.76 -5.55
CA PHE A 28 7.29 14.67 -5.57
C PHE A 28 5.86 15.15 -5.84
N GLU A 29 5.44 16.24 -5.22
CA GLU A 29 4.15 16.88 -5.47
C GLU A 29 4.00 17.24 -6.95
N GLY A 30 5.07 17.74 -7.58
CA GLY A 30 5.09 17.99 -9.02
C GLY A 30 4.85 16.74 -9.87
N LEU A 31 5.47 15.62 -9.51
CA LEU A 31 5.23 14.34 -10.17
C LEU A 31 3.79 13.84 -9.98
N LEU A 32 3.18 14.06 -8.81
CA LEU A 32 1.79 13.67 -8.57
C LEU A 32 0.78 14.55 -9.33
N GLN A 33 1.05 15.85 -9.46
CA GLN A 33 0.18 16.80 -10.16
C GLN A 33 0.23 16.60 -11.68
N HIS A 34 1.41 16.32 -12.24
CA HIS A 34 1.62 16.25 -13.69
C HIS A 34 1.78 14.82 -14.23
N GLY A 35 1.92 13.83 -13.34
CA GLY A 35 1.97 12.41 -13.67
C GLY A 35 3.33 11.92 -14.19
N ARG A 36 3.77 12.42 -15.35
CA ARG A 36 5.02 11.99 -16.02
C ARG A 36 5.85 13.21 -16.40
N LEU A 37 7.09 13.26 -15.92
CA LEU A 37 8.00 14.38 -16.18
C LEU A 37 9.40 13.87 -16.54
N SER A 38 10.09 14.56 -17.45
CA SER A 38 11.53 14.35 -17.66
C SER A 38 12.32 15.01 -16.54
N LEU A 39 13.59 14.61 -16.36
CA LEU A 39 14.46 15.21 -15.35
C LEU A 39 14.60 16.74 -15.54
N ASN A 40 14.70 17.19 -16.79
CA ASN A 40 14.78 18.62 -17.11
C ASN A 40 13.51 19.37 -16.69
N GLN A 41 12.34 18.81 -16.97
CA GLN A 41 11.06 19.40 -16.54
C GLN A 41 10.92 19.47 -15.01
N ILE A 42 11.43 18.46 -14.30
CA ILE A 42 11.45 18.45 -12.83
C ILE A 42 12.34 19.58 -12.31
N ILE A 43 13.55 19.72 -12.86
CA ILE A 43 14.50 20.76 -12.46
C ILE A 43 13.96 22.16 -12.78
N ASP A 44 13.38 22.36 -13.96
CA ASP A 44 12.82 23.65 -14.38
C ASP A 44 11.67 24.08 -13.47
N ARG A 45 10.76 23.15 -13.13
CA ARG A 45 9.69 23.41 -12.16
C ARG A 45 10.24 23.73 -10.78
N PHE A 46 11.27 23.00 -10.35
CA PHE A 46 11.91 23.25 -9.05
C PHE A 46 12.53 24.65 -8.99
N LYS A 47 13.19 25.12 -10.07
CA LYS A 47 13.71 26.48 -10.20
C LYS A 47 12.61 27.54 -10.12
N GLN A 48 11.49 27.31 -10.80
CA GLN A 48 10.33 28.23 -10.78
C GLN A 48 9.68 28.35 -9.40
N THR A 49 9.74 27.29 -8.59
CA THR A 49 9.12 27.26 -7.26
C THR A 49 10.06 27.82 -6.19
N SER A 50 11.38 27.68 -6.35
CA SER A 50 12.37 28.07 -5.33
C SER A 50 12.85 29.53 -5.42
N ASN A 51 12.57 30.26 -6.52
CA ASN A 51 13.11 31.60 -6.79
C ASN A 51 14.66 31.69 -6.64
N GLN A 52 15.39 30.58 -6.84
CA GLN A 52 16.84 30.51 -6.68
C GLN A 52 17.54 30.10 -7.99
N GLY A 53 18.75 30.64 -8.20
CA GLY A 53 19.59 30.44 -9.39
C GLY A 53 20.20 29.04 -9.54
N ASP A 54 21.35 28.90 -10.21
CA ASP A 54 21.88 27.60 -10.66
C ASP A 54 22.24 26.60 -9.53
N SER A 55 22.54 27.05 -8.31
CA SER A 55 22.69 26.15 -7.14
C SER A 55 21.40 25.37 -6.80
N SER A 56 20.25 25.84 -7.28
CA SER A 56 18.98 25.14 -7.17
C SER A 56 18.90 23.90 -8.07
N ALA A 57 19.68 23.83 -9.15
CA ALA A 57 19.65 22.70 -10.09
C ALA A 57 20.35 21.46 -9.54
N GLU A 58 21.56 21.63 -8.99
CA GLU A 58 22.31 20.56 -8.33
C GLU A 58 21.53 20.02 -7.12
N ALA A 59 21.00 20.93 -6.29
CA ALA A 59 20.15 20.55 -5.17
C ALA A 59 18.90 19.77 -5.63
N ALA A 60 18.27 20.15 -6.75
CA ALA A 60 17.14 19.41 -7.30
C ALA A 60 17.54 17.99 -7.72
N ARG A 61 18.69 17.86 -8.40
CA ARG A 61 19.25 16.56 -8.84
C ARG A 61 19.56 15.65 -7.66
N ASP A 62 20.18 16.17 -6.60
CA ASP A 62 20.49 15.39 -5.41
C ASP A 62 19.23 14.87 -4.70
N ASN A 63 18.22 15.73 -4.57
CA ASN A 63 16.96 15.35 -3.95
C ASN A 63 16.17 14.36 -4.82
N PHE A 64 16.20 14.55 -6.14
CA PHE A 64 15.65 13.59 -7.08
C PHE A 64 16.35 12.22 -6.96
N ASN A 65 17.68 12.18 -6.92
CA ASN A 65 18.45 10.95 -6.75
C ASN A 65 18.13 10.25 -5.43
N LYS A 66 17.93 10.99 -4.34
CA LYS A 66 17.47 10.42 -3.06
C LYS A 66 16.11 9.74 -3.20
N LEU A 67 15.16 10.34 -3.92
CA LEU A 67 13.83 9.77 -4.15
C LEU A 67 13.89 8.50 -5.00
N VAL A 68 14.73 8.48 -6.02
CA VAL A 68 14.94 7.29 -6.87
C VAL A 68 15.62 6.17 -6.09
N ASN A 69 16.68 6.48 -5.33
CA ASN A 69 17.39 5.50 -4.49
C ASN A 69 16.50 4.91 -3.40
N ALA A 70 15.58 5.71 -2.87
CA ALA A 70 14.56 5.26 -1.93
C ALA A 70 13.35 4.58 -2.59
N ARG A 71 13.40 4.35 -3.92
CA ARG A 71 12.38 3.69 -4.75
C ARG A 71 11.02 4.39 -4.81
N PHE A 72 10.94 5.67 -4.44
CA PHE A 72 9.71 6.45 -4.50
C PHE A 72 9.42 7.01 -5.89
N VAL A 73 10.46 7.16 -6.71
CA VAL A 73 10.36 7.61 -8.09
C VAL A 73 10.96 6.54 -8.99
N GLU A 74 10.29 6.26 -10.11
CA GLU A 74 10.67 5.21 -11.06
C GLU A 74 10.54 5.69 -12.50
N ARG A 75 11.31 5.07 -13.41
CA ARG A 75 11.17 5.32 -14.85
C ARG A 75 9.79 4.86 -15.32
N CYS A 76 9.20 5.61 -16.25
CA CYS A 76 7.95 5.22 -16.87
C CYS A 76 8.12 3.93 -17.69
N PRO A 77 7.09 3.05 -17.72
CA PRO A 77 7.03 1.94 -18.65
C PRO A 77 7.18 2.40 -20.10
N ALA A 78 7.79 1.55 -20.93
CA ALA A 78 7.98 1.82 -22.34
C ALA A 78 6.62 2.08 -23.01
N PRO A 79 6.51 3.13 -23.86
CA PRO A 79 5.25 3.54 -24.46
C PRO A 79 4.65 2.49 -25.42
N GLU A 80 5.48 1.61 -25.98
CA GLU A 80 5.05 0.54 -26.89
C GLU A 80 5.62 -0.83 -26.44
N PRO A 81 4.90 -1.59 -25.60
CA PRO A 81 5.27 -2.95 -25.28
C PRO A 81 5.04 -3.89 -26.47
N PHE A 82 6.09 -4.61 -26.89
CA PHE A 82 5.92 -5.70 -27.85
C PHE A 82 5.20 -6.87 -27.17
N LEU A 83 3.99 -7.18 -27.63
CA LEU A 83 3.27 -8.38 -27.24
C LEU A 83 3.55 -9.48 -28.28
N GLY A 84 4.40 -10.43 -27.93
CA GLY A 84 4.51 -11.67 -28.72
C GLY A 84 3.16 -12.40 -28.78
N PRO A 85 2.87 -13.16 -29.85
CA PRO A 85 1.66 -13.96 -29.93
C PRO A 85 1.56 -14.90 -28.71
N PRO A 86 0.34 -15.17 -28.21
CA PRO A 86 0.17 -16.13 -27.11
C PRO A 86 0.84 -17.45 -27.51
N ALA A 87 1.68 -18.02 -26.65
CA ALA A 87 2.27 -19.32 -26.90
C ALA A 87 1.16 -20.34 -27.22
N GLU A 88 1.11 -20.82 -28.46
CA GLU A 88 0.15 -21.82 -28.94
C GLU A 88 0.57 -23.26 -28.57
N ASP A 89 1.49 -23.45 -27.62
CA ASP A 89 2.01 -24.77 -27.26
C ASP A 89 1.40 -25.36 -25.97
N GLU A 90 0.08 -25.21 -25.76
CA GLU A 90 -0.67 -26.07 -24.84
C GLU A 90 -2.03 -26.53 -25.39
N THR A 91 -2.22 -26.49 -26.71
CA THR A 91 -3.35 -27.15 -27.36
C THR A 91 -2.86 -28.26 -28.27
N ALA A 92 -2.86 -29.47 -27.71
CA ALA A 92 -2.74 -30.79 -28.35
C ALA A 92 -1.34 -31.44 -28.41
N ALA A 93 -0.92 -32.10 -27.31
CA ALA A 93 -0.43 -33.48 -27.36
C ALA A 93 -0.27 -34.14 -25.96
N LYS A 94 -1.07 -35.21 -25.75
CA LYS A 94 -0.82 -36.43 -24.95
C LYS A 94 -0.86 -36.40 -23.40
N LYS A 95 -1.98 -36.92 -22.90
CA LYS A 95 -2.25 -37.71 -21.67
C LYS A 95 -1.03 -38.11 -20.79
N GLN A 96 -0.99 -37.68 -19.53
CA GLN A 96 -1.06 -38.49 -18.29
C GLN A 96 -0.76 -37.64 -17.03
N GLY A 97 -1.52 -37.87 -15.95
CA GLY A 97 -1.10 -37.55 -14.56
C GLY A 97 -1.76 -36.34 -13.90
N ALA A 98 -2.47 -36.58 -12.79
CA ALA A 98 -3.23 -35.59 -12.02
C ALA A 98 -2.35 -34.61 -11.22
N LYS A 99 -2.63 -33.30 -11.38
CA LYS A 99 -2.68 -32.22 -10.37
C LYS A 99 -2.98 -30.90 -11.10
N SER A 100 -4.26 -30.53 -11.22
CA SER A 100 -4.64 -29.26 -11.84
C SER A 100 -4.38 -28.10 -10.87
N ALA A 101 -3.23 -27.44 -11.00
CA ALA A 101 -3.11 -26.07 -10.53
C ALA A 101 -4.00 -25.21 -11.44
N LYS A 102 -4.91 -24.41 -10.85
CA LYS A 102 -5.67 -23.40 -11.60
C LYS A 102 -4.67 -22.41 -12.21
N ILE A 103 -4.36 -22.56 -13.49
CA ILE A 103 -3.65 -21.55 -14.27
C ILE A 103 -4.62 -20.39 -14.47
N VAL A 104 -4.45 -19.33 -13.69
CA VAL A 104 -5.17 -18.06 -13.90
C VAL A 104 -4.73 -17.52 -15.25
N LYS A 105 -5.65 -17.44 -16.21
CA LYS A 105 -5.38 -16.80 -17.51
C LYS A 105 -5.07 -15.32 -17.28
N GLN A 106 -3.80 -14.93 -17.40
CA GLN A 106 -3.40 -13.52 -17.38
C GLN A 106 -4.13 -12.76 -18.49
N THR A 107 -4.69 -11.59 -18.15
CA THR A 107 -5.37 -10.74 -19.11
C THR A 107 -4.37 -10.12 -20.09
N ILE A 108 -4.84 -9.71 -21.28
CA ILE A 108 -4.00 -9.05 -22.30
C ILE A 108 -3.38 -7.76 -21.72
N GLU A 109 -4.14 -7.03 -20.90
CA GLU A 109 -3.67 -5.83 -20.19
C GLU A 109 -2.51 -6.12 -19.24
N GLN A 110 -2.57 -7.22 -18.47
CA GLN A 110 -1.48 -7.62 -17.57
C GLN A 110 -0.20 -7.97 -18.34
N ARG A 111 -0.33 -8.61 -19.52
CA ARG A 111 0.81 -8.91 -20.39
C ARG A 111 1.40 -7.64 -21.00
N ALA A 112 0.56 -6.69 -21.41
CA ALA A 112 1.00 -5.40 -21.97
C ALA A 112 1.75 -4.59 -20.91
N LEU A 113 1.25 -4.54 -19.68
CA LEU A 113 1.91 -3.88 -18.56
C LEU A 113 3.25 -4.55 -18.21
N ALA A 114 3.32 -5.88 -18.21
CA ALA A 114 4.55 -6.62 -17.93
C ALA A 114 5.60 -6.43 -19.02
N ALA A 115 5.19 -6.42 -20.30
CA ALA A 115 6.08 -6.16 -21.44
C ALA A 115 6.53 -4.69 -21.51
N ALA A 116 5.74 -3.75 -20.98
CA ALA A 116 6.07 -2.33 -20.93
C ALA A 116 6.99 -2.01 -19.74
N ALA A 117 6.94 -2.80 -18.68
CA ALA A 117 7.71 -2.55 -17.47
C ALA A 117 9.22 -2.55 -17.82
N PRO A 118 9.98 -1.51 -17.44
CA PRO A 118 11.42 -1.55 -17.58
C PRO A 118 11.96 -2.74 -16.79
N MET A 119 13.05 -3.34 -17.26
CA MET A 119 13.78 -4.33 -16.45
C MET A 119 14.04 -3.74 -15.05
N GLU A 120 13.91 -4.55 -13.99
CA GLU A 120 13.99 -4.05 -12.60
C GLU A 120 15.29 -3.26 -12.34
N SER A 121 16.39 -3.65 -13.00
CA SER A 121 17.68 -2.94 -12.98
C SER A 121 17.65 -1.54 -13.62
N MET A 122 16.76 -1.29 -14.59
CA MET A 122 16.59 0.00 -15.26
C MET A 122 15.52 0.88 -14.60
N ARG A 123 14.59 0.28 -13.84
CA ARG A 123 13.45 0.97 -13.21
C ARG A 123 13.86 2.13 -12.31
N PHE A 124 15.01 2.00 -11.64
CA PHE A 124 15.57 2.98 -10.70
C PHE A 124 16.95 3.49 -11.12
N LEU A 125 17.40 3.20 -12.34
CA LEU A 125 18.72 3.63 -12.80
C LEU A 125 18.69 5.11 -13.15
N VAL A 126 19.54 5.91 -12.52
CA VAL A 126 19.89 7.26 -12.98
C VAL A 126 21.21 7.13 -13.74
N GLU A 127 21.21 7.41 -15.04
CA GLU A 127 22.44 7.39 -15.83
C GLU A 127 23.32 8.57 -15.41
N THR A 128 24.39 8.29 -14.66
CA THR A 128 25.46 9.26 -14.41
C THR A 128 26.45 9.20 -15.55
N VAL A 129 26.15 9.83 -16.68
CA VAL A 129 27.22 10.23 -17.61
C VAL A 129 27.92 11.41 -16.94
N THR A 130 29.21 11.26 -16.67
CA THR A 130 30.13 12.25 -16.07
C THR A 130 29.75 13.69 -16.40
N TRP A 131 29.20 14.38 -15.41
CA TRP A 131 28.66 15.73 -15.48
C TRP A 131 29.72 16.79 -15.21
N ASN A 132 30.85 16.75 -15.92
CA ASN A 132 31.81 17.85 -15.92
C ASN A 132 32.11 18.30 -17.35
N GLU A 133 32.17 19.62 -17.49
CA GLU A 133 32.14 20.42 -18.69
C GLU A 133 33.27 20.15 -19.69
N ALA A 134 33.02 20.66 -20.90
CA ALA A 134 34.03 21.05 -21.86
C ALA A 134 35.23 21.75 -21.20
N SER A 135 36.36 21.06 -21.07
CA SER A 135 37.67 21.67 -21.12
C SER A 135 38.71 20.65 -21.59
N VAL A 136 39.54 21.11 -22.52
CA VAL A 136 40.56 20.39 -23.27
C VAL A 136 41.65 19.77 -22.38
N GLU A 137 42.24 18.69 -22.92
CA GLU A 137 43.56 18.10 -22.67
C GLU A 137 43.73 16.88 -21.72
N THR A 138 43.86 15.73 -22.39
CA THR A 138 44.81 14.61 -22.18
C THR A 138 45.24 14.23 -20.76
N THR A 139 44.94 13.00 -20.34
CA THR A 139 45.94 11.92 -20.22
C THR A 139 45.31 10.61 -19.75
N ASP A 140 45.79 9.51 -20.34
CA ASP A 140 45.44 8.13 -20.05
C ASP A 140 45.53 7.73 -18.57
N LYS A 141 44.57 6.90 -18.11
CA LYS A 141 44.87 5.65 -17.38
C LYS A 141 43.62 4.75 -17.22
N LYS A 142 43.81 3.50 -17.67
CA LYS A 142 42.88 2.36 -17.68
C LYS A 142 42.43 1.93 -16.28
N ASN A 143 41.21 1.37 -16.19
CA ASN A 143 40.98 0.08 -15.53
C ASN A 143 39.70 -0.63 -16.02
N THR A 144 39.94 -1.56 -16.94
CA THR A 144 39.42 -2.94 -17.08
C THR A 144 38.13 -3.36 -16.37
N VAL A 145 37.09 -3.67 -17.16
CA VAL A 145 36.22 -4.85 -16.91
C VAL A 145 36.12 -5.65 -18.21
N VAL A 146 36.53 -6.92 -18.11
CA VAL A 146 36.63 -7.91 -19.18
C VAL A 146 35.24 -8.38 -19.60
N THR A 147 34.93 -8.34 -20.90
CA THR A 147 33.78 -9.07 -21.48
C THR A 147 34.34 -10.20 -22.36
N LEU A 148 33.89 -11.42 -22.08
CA LEU A 148 34.27 -12.63 -22.78
C LEU A 148 33.66 -12.66 -24.19
N GLY A 149 34.42 -13.19 -25.15
CA GLY A 149 34.26 -12.94 -26.57
C GLY A 149 33.06 -13.56 -27.28
N THR A 150 32.73 -12.97 -28.43
CA THR A 150 32.42 -13.74 -29.64
C THR A 150 32.93 -12.97 -30.87
N LYS A 151 33.89 -13.55 -31.59
CA LYS A 151 34.37 -13.03 -32.88
C LYS A 151 33.37 -13.38 -33.98
N ARG A 152 33.04 -12.44 -34.87
CA ARG A 152 33.42 -12.49 -36.30
C ARG A 152 32.99 -11.25 -37.10
N LYS A 153 34.01 -10.69 -37.75
CA LYS A 153 34.08 -9.94 -39.02
C LYS A 153 33.45 -8.54 -39.09
N GLN A 154 34.38 -7.60 -39.12
CA GLN A 154 34.30 -6.21 -39.55
C GLN A 154 34.32 -6.15 -41.09
N ASP A 155 33.45 -5.33 -41.68
CA ASP A 155 33.78 -4.56 -42.87
C ASP A 155 32.76 -3.42 -43.09
N ASN A 156 33.32 -2.21 -43.27
CA ASN A 156 32.81 -1.00 -43.93
C ASN A 156 31.33 -0.60 -43.81
N LEU A 157 31.06 0.55 -43.20
CA LEU A 157 30.76 1.80 -43.94
C LEU A 157 30.53 2.95 -42.94
N GLU A 158 31.08 4.11 -43.27
CA GLU A 158 30.91 5.38 -42.58
C GLU A 158 29.43 5.76 -42.42
N SER A 159 29.00 6.00 -41.17
CA SER A 159 27.96 6.95 -40.75
C SER A 159 27.51 6.58 -39.34
N ASN A 160 27.86 7.40 -38.35
CA ASN A 160 27.08 7.68 -37.15
C ASN A 160 27.91 8.53 -36.18
N THR A 161 28.17 9.77 -36.58
CA THR A 161 28.53 10.86 -35.65
C THR A 161 27.27 11.44 -34.96
N GLU A 162 26.12 10.75 -35.06
CA GLU A 162 24.80 11.21 -34.58
C GLU A 162 24.15 10.34 -33.50
N LEU A 163 24.89 9.44 -32.83
CA LEU A 163 24.30 8.56 -31.78
C LEU A 163 24.58 8.99 -30.33
N LEU A 164 25.15 10.18 -30.08
CA LEU A 164 25.54 10.58 -28.71
C LEU A 164 24.88 11.87 -28.20
N ALA A 165 23.88 12.39 -28.91
CA ALA A 165 23.12 13.56 -28.46
C ALA A 165 21.62 13.36 -28.72
N THR A 166 20.94 12.56 -27.90
CA THR A 166 19.49 12.68 -27.56
C THR A 166 18.98 11.40 -26.86
N ASP A 167 19.11 11.29 -25.53
CA ASP A 167 18.32 10.27 -24.79
C ASP A 167 17.80 10.72 -23.41
N GLU A 168 18.45 11.67 -22.74
CA GLU A 168 17.97 12.15 -21.44
C GLU A 168 16.62 12.89 -21.50
N ASN A 169 16.31 13.53 -22.63
CA ASN A 169 15.01 14.18 -22.86
C ASN A 169 13.86 13.19 -23.10
N LYS A 170 14.15 11.90 -23.34
CA LYS A 170 13.13 10.86 -23.57
C LYS A 170 12.78 10.09 -22.30
N VAL A 171 13.64 10.07 -21.29
CA VAL A 171 13.39 9.34 -20.05
C VAL A 171 12.39 10.10 -19.18
N LEU A 172 11.16 9.58 -19.13
CA LEU A 172 10.09 10.08 -18.28
C LEU A 172 10.08 9.34 -16.94
N TRP A 173 9.82 10.08 -15.87
CA TRP A 173 9.75 9.60 -14.50
C TRP A 173 8.34 9.76 -13.94
N ARG A 174 7.96 8.85 -13.04
CA ARG A 174 6.67 8.86 -12.34
C ARG A 174 6.83 8.49 -10.87
N ALA A 175 5.81 8.79 -10.09
CA ALA A 175 5.65 8.29 -8.72
C ALA A 175 5.49 6.75 -8.71
N ASN A 176 6.25 6.06 -7.85
CA ASN A 176 6.13 4.62 -7.64
C ASN A 176 5.10 4.30 -6.54
N PHE A 177 3.83 4.16 -6.90
CA PHE A 177 2.73 3.83 -5.98
C PHE A 177 2.94 2.56 -5.15
N GLU A 178 3.66 1.56 -5.66
CA GLU A 178 3.88 0.31 -4.94
C GLU A 178 4.71 0.51 -3.67
N GLU A 179 5.76 1.35 -3.74
CA GLU A 179 6.62 1.61 -2.60
C GLU A 179 5.86 2.32 -1.48
N PHE A 180 4.93 3.21 -1.84
CA PHE A 180 4.07 3.89 -0.87
C PHE A 180 3.14 2.92 -0.16
N ILE A 181 2.49 2.05 -0.92
CA ILE A 181 1.58 1.06 -0.33
C ILE A 181 2.37 0.13 0.61
N ARG A 182 3.60 -0.28 0.26
CA ARG A 182 4.47 -1.05 1.17
C ARG A 182 4.75 -0.31 2.49
N ARG A 183 5.10 0.98 2.43
CA ARG A 183 5.34 1.80 3.64
C ARG A 183 4.08 1.98 4.49
N LEU A 184 2.93 2.20 3.84
CA LEU A 184 1.65 2.33 4.52
C LEU A 184 1.23 1.01 5.18
N ARG A 185 1.44 -0.13 4.50
CA ARG A 185 1.24 -1.47 5.06
C ARG A 185 2.11 -1.68 6.30
N HIS A 186 3.40 -1.37 6.22
CA HIS A 186 4.31 -1.48 7.37
C HIS A 186 3.80 -0.65 8.56
N LYS A 187 3.44 0.61 8.32
CA LYS A 187 2.92 1.50 9.35
C LYS A 187 1.61 0.97 9.96
N ALA A 188 0.69 0.49 9.13
CA ALA A 188 -0.58 -0.08 9.57
C ALA A 188 -0.35 -1.34 10.43
N CYS A 189 0.53 -2.25 10.00
CA CYS A 189 0.88 -3.44 10.78
C CYS A 189 1.49 -3.07 12.14
N VAL A 190 2.43 -2.13 12.19
CA VAL A 190 3.05 -1.66 13.44
C VAL A 190 2.03 -1.00 14.38
N ALA A 191 1.16 -0.14 13.84
CA ALA A 191 0.11 0.51 14.62
C ALA A 191 -0.89 -0.51 15.18
N ASN A 192 -1.27 -1.51 14.38
CA ASN A 192 -2.15 -2.59 14.79
C ASN A 192 -1.52 -3.41 15.93
N VAL A 193 -0.28 -3.88 15.76
CA VAL A 193 0.44 -4.65 16.78
C VAL A 193 0.61 -3.86 18.08
N LYS A 194 0.89 -2.55 17.99
CA LYS A 194 1.03 -1.70 19.17
C LYS A 194 -0.21 -1.69 20.07
N VAL A 195 -1.40 -1.70 19.46
CA VAL A 195 -2.69 -1.68 20.18
C VAL A 195 -3.06 -3.09 20.66
N ARG A 196 -2.81 -4.11 19.84
CA ARG A 196 -3.25 -5.48 20.11
C ARG A 196 -2.34 -6.29 21.02
N VAL A 197 -1.03 -6.12 20.86
CA VAL A 197 0.00 -6.92 21.54
C VAL A 197 0.61 -6.07 22.64
N ASN A 198 1.59 -5.24 22.28
CA ASN A 198 2.22 -4.25 23.17
C ASN A 198 3.14 -3.34 22.35
N ASN A 199 3.73 -2.34 23.02
CA ASN A 199 4.64 -1.40 22.38
C ASN A 199 5.98 -2.03 21.97
N ASP A 200 6.45 -3.04 22.71
CA ASP A 200 7.73 -3.70 22.45
C ASP A 200 7.69 -4.51 21.15
N ALA A 201 6.65 -5.34 20.97
CA ALA A 201 6.37 -6.07 19.75
C ALA A 201 6.20 -5.14 18.55
N ALA A 202 5.63 -3.96 18.74
CA ALA A 202 5.53 -2.96 17.68
C ALA A 202 6.90 -2.40 17.27
N ILE A 203 7.80 -2.16 18.23
CA ILE A 203 9.18 -1.70 17.95
C ILE A 203 9.95 -2.80 17.19
N VAL A 204 9.86 -4.04 17.67
CA VAL A 204 10.52 -5.21 17.04
C VAL A 204 9.99 -5.42 15.63
N LEU A 205 8.66 -5.42 15.43
CA LEU A 205 8.06 -5.52 14.10
C LEU A 205 8.54 -4.40 13.17
N ALA A 206 8.60 -3.16 13.66
CA ALA A 206 9.06 -2.04 12.85
C ALA A 206 10.53 -2.22 12.44
N ALA A 207 11.40 -2.73 13.32
CA ALA A 207 12.79 -3.05 13.00
C ALA A 207 12.89 -4.16 11.95
N THR A 208 12.13 -5.26 12.10
CA THR A 208 12.11 -6.36 11.14
C THR A 208 11.66 -5.90 9.75
N LEU A 209 10.63 -5.04 9.68
CA LEU A 209 10.13 -4.49 8.41
C LEU A 209 11.07 -3.47 7.76
N GLU A 210 11.90 -2.80 8.56
CA GLU A 210 12.94 -1.92 8.06
C GLU A 210 14.05 -2.71 7.37
N LEU A 211 14.46 -3.84 7.96
CA LEU A 211 15.44 -4.75 7.38
C LEU A 211 14.94 -5.38 6.08
N SER A 212 13.65 -5.70 5.98
CA SER A 212 13.06 -6.30 4.77
C SER A 212 12.86 -5.30 3.62
N ARG A 213 13.09 -4.01 3.85
CA ARG A 213 12.77 -2.94 2.90
C ARG A 213 13.33 -3.16 1.49
N HIS A 214 14.61 -3.51 1.39
CA HIS A 214 15.30 -3.60 0.10
C HIS A 214 15.00 -4.89 -0.68
N SER A 215 14.58 -5.94 0.04
CA SER A 215 14.29 -7.26 -0.51
C SER A 215 12.81 -7.43 -0.90
N GLU A 216 11.93 -6.55 -0.43
CA GLU A 216 10.53 -6.55 -0.82
C GLU A 216 10.33 -6.09 -2.27
N THR A 217 9.79 -6.99 -3.10
CA THR A 217 9.48 -6.74 -4.52
C THR A 217 7.98 -6.61 -4.77
N LYS A 218 7.12 -7.12 -3.89
CA LYS A 218 5.65 -7.12 -4.05
C LYS A 218 4.96 -6.37 -2.93
N VAL A 219 3.79 -5.82 -3.24
CA VAL A 219 2.94 -5.13 -2.25
C VAL A 219 2.24 -6.13 -1.33
N ARG A 220 1.75 -7.25 -1.87
CA ARG A 220 1.15 -8.33 -1.08
C ARG A 220 2.19 -9.44 -0.89
N ILE A 221 2.61 -9.64 0.35
CA ILE A 221 3.51 -10.71 0.76
C ILE A 221 2.92 -11.36 2.01
N ASP A 222 3.02 -12.67 2.10
CA ASP A 222 2.47 -13.40 3.25
C ASP A 222 3.39 -13.26 4.46
N ASN A 223 4.70 -13.38 4.24
CA ASN A 223 5.72 -13.37 5.28
C ASN A 223 6.84 -12.38 4.98
N SER A 224 7.46 -11.81 6.02
CA SER A 224 8.69 -11.02 5.87
C SER A 224 9.87 -11.91 5.48
N VAL A 225 10.90 -11.32 4.90
CA VAL A 225 12.16 -12.04 4.67
C VAL A 225 12.76 -12.45 6.03
N PRO A 226 13.22 -13.70 6.22
CA PRO A 226 13.85 -14.14 7.46
C PRO A 226 15.06 -13.26 7.81
N GLN A 227 15.10 -12.76 9.04
CA GLN A 227 16.19 -11.92 9.56
C GLN A 227 16.83 -12.57 10.78
N SER A 228 18.15 -12.46 10.92
CA SER A 228 18.83 -12.95 12.12
C SER A 228 18.46 -12.11 13.33
N ILE A 229 18.44 -12.74 14.52
CA ILE A 229 18.16 -12.04 15.77
C ILE A 229 19.11 -10.87 16.03
N ASN A 230 20.38 -10.99 15.64
CA ASN A 230 21.38 -9.95 15.79
C ASN A 230 21.09 -8.73 14.89
N ALA A 231 20.70 -8.97 13.63
CA ALA A 231 20.30 -7.88 12.74
C ALA A 231 19.07 -7.15 13.26
N ILE A 232 18.09 -7.89 13.80
CA ILE A 232 16.90 -7.30 14.43
C ILE A 232 17.31 -6.45 15.64
N TYR A 233 18.17 -6.97 16.51
CA TYR A 233 18.69 -6.22 17.67
C TYR A 233 19.35 -4.90 17.26
N ASP A 234 20.25 -4.93 16.27
CA ASP A 234 20.97 -3.75 15.78
C ASP A 234 20.03 -2.67 15.21
N GLU A 235 18.89 -3.05 14.64
CA GLU A 235 17.87 -2.10 14.20
C GLU A 235 16.92 -1.65 15.32
N VAL A 236 16.61 -2.52 16.29
CA VAL A 236 15.78 -2.16 17.45
C VAL A 236 16.44 -1.06 18.27
N ILE A 237 17.75 -1.15 18.52
CA ILE A 237 18.48 -0.13 19.32
C ILE A 237 18.51 1.25 18.66
N LYS A 238 18.30 1.34 17.33
CA LYS A 238 18.23 2.62 16.60
C LYS A 238 16.88 3.30 16.73
N ARG A 239 15.86 2.60 17.24
CA ARG A 239 14.48 3.10 17.34
C ARG A 239 14.18 3.67 18.72
N ASP A 240 13.29 4.66 18.74
CA ASP A 240 12.78 5.24 19.99
C ASP A 240 12.11 4.17 20.86
N GLY A 241 12.58 4.02 22.09
CA GLY A 241 12.09 3.01 23.04
C GLY A 241 12.72 1.63 22.90
N GLY A 242 13.58 1.40 21.90
CA GLY A 242 14.33 0.15 21.73
C GLY A 242 15.66 0.10 22.51
N LEU A 243 16.21 1.27 22.88
CA LEU A 243 17.41 1.36 23.71
C LEU A 243 17.16 0.72 25.08
N GLY A 244 17.80 -0.43 25.33
CA GLY A 244 17.65 -1.22 26.57
C GLY A 244 16.79 -2.47 26.44
N MET A 245 16.27 -2.79 25.25
CA MET A 245 15.69 -4.11 24.98
C MET A 245 16.83 -5.13 24.81
N ASP A 246 16.87 -6.16 25.66
CA ASP A 246 17.80 -7.27 25.51
C ASP A 246 17.28 -8.31 24.49
N LEU A 247 18.13 -9.27 24.13
CA LEU A 247 17.78 -10.32 23.16
C LEU A 247 16.60 -11.18 23.64
N GLU A 248 16.48 -11.45 24.94
CA GLU A 248 15.37 -12.22 25.50
C GLU A 248 14.03 -11.50 25.33
N ARG A 249 13.98 -10.19 25.60
CA ARG A 249 12.76 -9.39 25.39
C ARG A 249 12.38 -9.30 23.90
N ILE A 250 13.37 -9.26 23.01
CA ILE A 250 13.13 -9.30 21.56
C ILE A 250 12.58 -10.67 21.15
N ARG A 251 13.15 -11.78 21.65
CA ARG A 251 12.63 -13.13 21.41
C ARG A 251 11.18 -13.28 21.90
N ALA A 252 10.89 -12.81 23.11
CA ALA A 252 9.53 -12.83 23.65
C ALA A 252 8.56 -12.07 22.73
N SER A 253 8.96 -10.89 22.27
CA SER A 253 8.17 -10.08 21.33
C SER A 253 7.95 -10.78 19.99
N LEU A 254 8.96 -11.49 19.46
CA LEU A 254 8.84 -12.25 18.20
C LEU A 254 7.89 -13.44 18.35
N VAL A 255 7.90 -14.12 19.50
CA VAL A 255 6.95 -15.19 19.82
C VAL A 255 5.51 -14.64 19.91
N GLU A 256 5.32 -13.49 20.55
CA GLU A 256 4.00 -12.83 20.60
C GLU A 256 3.48 -12.39 19.22
N LEU A 257 4.39 -12.07 18.29
CA LEU A 257 4.09 -11.81 16.88
C LEU A 257 3.73 -13.08 16.10
N GLY A 258 3.83 -14.26 16.72
CA GLY A 258 3.55 -15.55 16.10
C GLY A 258 4.70 -16.07 15.24
N CYS A 259 5.92 -15.57 15.41
CA CYS A 259 7.08 -16.11 14.72
C CYS A 259 7.40 -17.50 15.28
N GLU A 260 7.67 -18.46 14.39
CA GLU A 260 8.11 -19.80 14.81
C GLU A 260 9.50 -19.70 15.47
N THR A 261 9.66 -20.33 16.64
CA THR A 261 10.97 -20.42 17.28
C THR A 261 11.88 -21.32 16.45
N PRO A 262 13.06 -20.84 16.02
CA PRO A 262 13.95 -21.65 15.18
C PRO A 262 14.37 -22.93 15.90
N LEU A 263 14.21 -24.07 15.23
CA LEU A 263 14.55 -25.39 15.78
C LEU A 263 16.07 -25.61 15.94
N MET A 264 16.90 -24.81 15.27
CA MET A 264 18.36 -24.92 15.29
C MET A 264 19.02 -23.57 15.63
N ALA A 265 19.91 -23.57 16.62
CA ALA A 265 20.55 -22.37 17.17
C ALA A 265 21.64 -21.72 16.28
N ILE A 266 22.01 -22.35 15.17
CA ILE A 266 23.17 -21.93 14.36
C ILE A 266 22.84 -20.69 13.52
N ASP A 267 21.59 -20.57 13.05
CA ASP A 267 21.08 -19.41 12.31
C ASP A 267 19.69 -19.04 12.82
N GLU A 268 19.63 -18.54 14.06
CA GLU A 268 18.40 -18.06 14.71
C GLU A 268 17.79 -16.91 13.89
N THR A 269 16.89 -17.26 12.98
CA THR A 269 16.28 -16.36 12.01
C THR A 269 14.77 -16.33 12.18
N TYR A 270 14.19 -15.14 12.07
CA TYR A 270 12.78 -14.90 12.32
C TYR A 270 12.11 -14.29 11.09
N SER A 271 10.91 -14.77 10.79
CA SER A 271 10.03 -14.24 9.75
C SER A 271 8.68 -13.93 10.37
N VAL A 272 8.13 -12.75 10.07
CA VAL A 272 6.84 -12.31 10.59
C VAL A 272 5.74 -12.64 9.58
N ASP A 273 4.67 -13.27 10.06
CA ASP A 273 3.45 -13.53 9.30
C ASP A 273 2.61 -12.24 9.16
N LEU A 274 2.86 -11.51 8.09
CA LEU A 274 2.15 -10.27 7.75
C LEU A 274 0.70 -10.56 7.36
N LYS A 275 0.44 -11.70 6.72
CA LYS A 275 -0.91 -12.10 6.33
C LYS A 275 -1.82 -12.27 7.54
N ASN A 276 -1.35 -12.93 8.59
CA ASN A 276 -2.11 -13.06 9.83
C ASN A 276 -2.33 -11.70 10.50
N ILE A 277 -1.32 -10.83 10.58
CA ILE A 277 -1.48 -9.47 11.14
C ILE A 277 -2.57 -8.68 10.39
N ILE A 278 -2.55 -8.73 9.05
CA ILE A 278 -3.51 -8.04 8.19
C ILE A 278 -4.91 -8.67 8.31
N GLU A 279 -5.01 -9.99 8.34
CA GLU A 279 -6.30 -10.69 8.50
C GLU A 279 -6.94 -10.34 9.85
N GLN A 280 -6.16 -10.29 10.92
CA GLN A 280 -6.65 -9.88 12.23
C GLN A 280 -7.12 -8.42 12.23
N ALA A 281 -6.38 -7.51 11.59
CA ALA A 281 -6.81 -6.12 11.43
C ALA A 281 -8.14 -6.00 10.67
N ARG A 282 -8.33 -6.78 9.58
CA ARG A 282 -9.59 -6.82 8.82
C ARG A 282 -10.76 -7.30 9.68
N ILE A 283 -10.55 -8.35 10.48
CA ILE A 283 -11.57 -8.86 11.40
C ILE A 283 -11.96 -7.78 12.41
N GLU A 284 -10.99 -7.06 12.98
CA GLU A 284 -11.24 -6.00 13.97
C GLU A 284 -11.99 -4.80 13.38
N GLU A 285 -11.69 -4.42 12.14
CA GLU A 285 -12.41 -3.36 11.45
C GLU A 285 -13.87 -3.76 11.21
N VAL A 286 -14.13 -4.99 10.73
CA VAL A 286 -15.51 -5.47 10.56
C VAL A 286 -16.23 -5.66 11.88
N GLU A 287 -15.54 -6.12 12.92
CA GLU A 287 -16.04 -6.14 14.29
C GLU A 287 -16.52 -4.76 14.75
N CYS A 288 -15.76 -3.70 14.44
CA CYS A 288 -16.14 -2.32 14.72
C CYS A 288 -17.36 -1.88 13.91
N ILE A 289 -17.47 -2.26 12.63
CA ILE A 289 -18.65 -2.01 11.80
C ILE A 289 -19.88 -2.70 12.41
N VAL A 290 -19.74 -3.97 12.81
CA VAL A 290 -20.83 -4.75 13.41
C VAL A 290 -21.28 -4.12 14.73
N LEU A 291 -20.34 -3.71 15.58
CA LEU A 291 -20.62 -3.03 16.84
C LEU A 291 -21.40 -1.72 16.62
N LYS A 292 -20.98 -0.90 15.65
CA LYS A 292 -21.60 0.40 15.36
C LYS A 292 -23.00 0.26 14.72
N ARG A 293 -23.22 -0.74 13.86
CA ARG A 293 -24.48 -0.90 13.10
C ARG A 293 -25.52 -1.79 13.79
N TYR A 294 -25.09 -2.83 14.49
CA TYR A 294 -25.97 -3.86 15.05
C TYR A 294 -25.92 -3.95 16.58
N GLY A 295 -24.94 -3.28 17.21
CA GLY A 295 -24.84 -3.18 18.66
C GLY A 295 -23.99 -4.29 19.31
N ARG A 296 -23.91 -4.24 20.64
CA ARG A 296 -22.98 -5.05 21.45
C ARG A 296 -23.27 -6.56 21.38
N GLU A 297 -24.53 -6.95 21.25
CA GLU A 297 -24.92 -8.37 21.20
C GLU A 297 -24.47 -9.01 19.89
N ALA A 298 -24.78 -8.36 18.76
CA ALA A 298 -24.30 -8.78 17.45
C ALA A 298 -22.78 -8.84 17.38
N TYR A 299 -22.09 -7.86 17.96
CA TYR A 299 -20.63 -7.86 18.07
C TYR A 299 -20.10 -9.10 18.81
N ARG A 300 -20.66 -9.45 19.98
CA ARG A 300 -20.26 -10.65 20.73
C ARG A 300 -20.43 -11.93 19.91
N MET A 301 -21.55 -12.04 19.21
CA MET A 301 -21.87 -13.20 18.37
C MET A 301 -20.95 -13.30 17.15
N PHE A 302 -20.73 -12.18 16.46
CA PHE A 302 -19.82 -12.11 15.32
C PHE A 302 -18.38 -12.48 15.73
N ARG A 303 -17.89 -11.93 16.86
CA ARG A 303 -16.55 -12.24 17.38
C ARG A 303 -16.36 -13.70 17.78
N LEU A 304 -17.41 -14.36 18.30
CA LEU A 304 -17.37 -15.79 18.55
C LEU A 304 -17.23 -16.57 17.24
N LEU A 305 -18.05 -16.23 16.24
CA LEU A 305 -18.04 -16.88 14.93
C LEU A 305 -16.72 -16.66 14.17
N SER A 306 -16.10 -15.49 14.29
CA SER A 306 -14.85 -15.15 13.60
C SER A 306 -13.68 -15.98 14.12
N LYS A 307 -13.66 -16.26 15.43
CA LYS A 307 -12.63 -17.10 16.08
C LYS A 307 -12.85 -18.59 15.90
N ALA A 308 -14.11 -19.04 15.83
CA ALA A 308 -14.41 -20.46 15.78
C ALA A 308 -14.08 -21.12 14.43
N ASP A 309 -14.10 -20.35 13.34
CA ASP A 309 -13.91 -20.75 11.93
C ASP A 309 -14.68 -22.03 11.50
N ARG A 310 -15.76 -22.35 12.23
CA ARG A 310 -16.61 -23.52 12.00
C ARG A 310 -18.06 -23.13 12.08
N LEU A 311 -18.90 -23.99 11.51
CA LEU A 311 -20.35 -23.86 11.59
C LEU A 311 -20.82 -24.07 13.04
N LEU A 312 -21.58 -23.11 13.57
CA LEU A 312 -22.15 -23.17 14.91
C LEU A 312 -23.68 -23.07 14.86
N GLU A 313 -24.34 -23.83 15.74
CA GLU A 313 -25.79 -23.80 15.91
C GLU A 313 -26.22 -22.56 16.70
N THR A 314 -27.43 -22.05 16.43
CA THR A 314 -28.01 -20.90 17.14
C THR A 314 -27.96 -21.06 18.67
N ASP A 315 -28.31 -22.25 19.18
CA ASP A 315 -28.35 -22.53 20.62
C ASP A 315 -26.95 -22.43 21.23
N LYS A 316 -25.93 -23.02 20.59
CA LYS A 316 -24.53 -22.93 21.06
C LYS A 316 -24.02 -21.49 21.06
N ILE A 317 -24.40 -20.69 20.05
CA ILE A 317 -24.01 -19.27 19.98
C ILE A 317 -24.69 -18.49 21.10
N SER A 318 -26.00 -18.69 21.30
CA SER A 318 -26.79 -18.05 22.36
C SER A 318 -26.21 -18.35 23.75
N ASP A 319 -25.93 -19.62 24.03
CA ASP A 319 -25.38 -20.07 25.32
C ASP A 319 -23.97 -19.51 25.56
N THR A 320 -23.11 -19.51 24.54
CA THR A 320 -21.72 -19.00 24.67
C THR A 320 -21.65 -17.48 24.80
N THR A 321 -22.56 -16.75 24.14
CA THR A 321 -22.55 -15.28 24.11
C THR A 321 -23.42 -14.65 25.19
N PHE A 322 -24.17 -15.46 25.94
CA PHE A 322 -25.17 -15.01 26.91
C PHE A 322 -26.17 -14.02 26.29
N VAL A 323 -26.68 -14.34 25.11
CA VAL A 323 -27.75 -13.61 24.42
C VAL A 323 -28.98 -14.51 24.42
N GLU A 324 -30.15 -13.97 24.75
CA GLU A 324 -31.39 -14.77 24.77
C GLU A 324 -31.66 -15.45 23.42
N LYS A 325 -32.07 -16.72 23.42
CA LYS A 325 -32.25 -17.51 22.19
C LYS A 325 -33.11 -16.83 21.12
N LYS A 326 -34.17 -16.14 21.53
CA LYS A 326 -35.08 -15.41 20.63
C LYS A 326 -34.37 -14.25 19.94
N ASP A 327 -33.57 -13.50 20.67
CA ASP A 327 -32.87 -12.32 20.13
C ASP A 327 -31.61 -12.72 19.38
N ALA A 328 -30.90 -13.76 19.83
CA ALA A 328 -29.81 -14.38 19.09
C ALA A 328 -30.25 -14.80 17.68
N ALA A 329 -31.41 -15.47 17.55
CA ALA A 329 -31.95 -15.82 16.25
C ALA A 329 -32.23 -14.58 15.39
N LYS A 330 -32.91 -13.55 15.93
CA LYS A 330 -33.20 -12.30 15.19
C LYS A 330 -31.93 -11.61 14.70
N ILE A 331 -30.91 -11.52 15.56
CA ILE A 331 -29.63 -10.88 15.25
C ILE A 331 -28.90 -11.66 14.15
N LEU A 332 -28.83 -12.99 14.24
CA LEU A 332 -28.18 -13.83 13.23
C LEU A 332 -28.88 -13.74 11.88
N PHE A 333 -30.21 -13.75 11.85
CA PHE A 333 -30.96 -13.54 10.61
C PHE A 333 -30.73 -12.15 10.03
N LYS A 334 -30.61 -11.11 10.86
CA LYS A 334 -30.30 -9.76 10.38
C LYS A 334 -28.90 -9.70 9.76
N LEU A 335 -27.89 -10.22 10.46
CA LEU A 335 -26.51 -10.27 9.94
C LEU A 335 -26.40 -11.10 8.65
N TRP A 336 -27.14 -12.21 8.55
CA TRP A 336 -27.18 -12.98 7.31
C TRP A 336 -27.90 -12.26 6.17
N LYS A 337 -29.00 -11.56 6.44
CA LYS A 337 -29.71 -10.78 5.44
C LYS A 337 -28.85 -9.67 4.85
N ASP A 338 -27.98 -9.11 5.67
CA ASP A 338 -27.06 -8.04 5.28
C ASP A 338 -25.70 -8.61 4.79
N ASP A 339 -25.62 -9.91 4.46
CA ASP A 339 -24.45 -10.62 3.90
C ASP A 339 -23.20 -10.70 4.81
N TYR A 340 -23.35 -10.51 6.12
CA TYR A 340 -22.25 -10.68 7.10
C TYR A 340 -21.99 -12.14 7.49
N LEU A 341 -22.97 -13.04 7.27
CA LEU A 341 -22.92 -14.44 7.67
C LEU A 341 -23.35 -15.35 6.52
N GLU A 342 -22.87 -16.58 6.54
CA GLU A 342 -23.44 -17.69 5.78
C GLU A 342 -24.35 -18.53 6.68
N MET A 343 -25.50 -18.93 6.12
CA MET A 343 -26.46 -19.79 6.77
C MET A 343 -26.57 -21.11 6.01
N LYS A 344 -26.47 -22.22 6.74
CA LYS A 344 -26.70 -23.58 6.21
C LYS A 344 -27.78 -24.28 7.02
N LYS A 345 -28.84 -24.72 6.34
CA LYS A 345 -29.86 -25.59 6.92
C LYS A 345 -29.43 -27.04 6.79
N VAL A 346 -29.42 -27.75 7.90
CA VAL A 346 -29.10 -29.19 7.94
C VAL A 346 -30.28 -29.93 8.52
N ILE A 347 -30.76 -30.93 7.78
CA ILE A 347 -31.83 -31.83 8.22
C ILE A 347 -31.14 -33.10 8.76
N ALA A 348 -31.23 -33.33 10.06
CA ALA A 348 -30.80 -34.60 10.65
C ALA A 348 -31.92 -35.63 10.49
N ARG A 349 -31.65 -36.72 9.76
CA ARG A 349 -32.58 -37.84 9.63
C ARG A 349 -32.35 -38.83 10.78
N GLY A 350 -33.16 -38.70 11.83
CA GLY A 350 -33.27 -39.66 12.93
C GLY A 350 -34.73 -40.10 13.16
N ALA A 351 -35.05 -40.60 14.35
CA ALA A 351 -36.41 -41.06 14.73
C ALA A 351 -37.48 -39.95 14.68
N ARG A 352 -37.07 -38.69 14.81
CA ARG A 352 -37.84 -37.49 14.43
C ARG A 352 -36.96 -36.66 13.50
N GLN A 353 -37.54 -36.07 12.46
CA GLN A 353 -36.83 -35.13 11.59
C GLN A 353 -36.59 -33.84 12.38
N SER A 354 -35.33 -33.47 12.55
CA SER A 354 -34.94 -32.22 13.22
C SER A 354 -34.15 -31.36 12.24
N GLU A 355 -34.60 -30.12 12.03
CA GLU A 355 -33.89 -29.11 11.26
C GLU A 355 -33.02 -28.25 12.18
N PHE A 356 -31.74 -28.11 11.81
CA PHE A 356 -30.78 -27.24 12.47
C PHE A 356 -30.33 -26.14 11.52
N ILE A 357 -30.17 -24.93 12.06
CA ILE A 357 -29.60 -23.80 11.34
C ILE A 357 -28.18 -23.59 11.86
N LEU A 358 -27.23 -23.62 10.93
CA LEU A 358 -25.82 -23.43 11.19
C LEU A 358 -25.34 -22.12 10.58
N TRP A 359 -24.50 -21.42 11.35
CA TRP A 359 -23.96 -20.11 11.00
C TRP A 359 -22.43 -20.18 10.90
N LYS A 360 -21.87 -19.55 9.88
CA LYS A 360 -20.42 -19.37 9.72
C LYS A 360 -20.14 -18.01 9.08
N ILE A 361 -18.97 -17.44 9.35
CA ILE A 361 -18.44 -16.31 8.57
C ILE A 361 -17.62 -16.86 7.40
N ASN A 362 -17.98 -16.48 6.18
CA ASN A 362 -17.09 -16.64 5.03
C ASN A 362 -16.29 -15.36 4.86
N LYS A 363 -15.06 -15.38 5.34
CA LYS A 363 -14.16 -14.22 5.32
C LYS A 363 -13.98 -13.66 3.92
N GLN A 364 -13.82 -14.49 2.89
CA GLN A 364 -13.59 -14.03 1.53
C GLN A 364 -14.78 -13.22 0.99
N SER A 365 -15.99 -13.79 1.07
CA SER A 365 -17.21 -13.09 0.64
C SER A 365 -17.46 -11.83 1.47
N LEU A 366 -17.17 -11.90 2.77
CA LEU A 366 -17.36 -10.77 3.68
C LEU A 366 -16.41 -9.61 3.37
N TRP A 367 -15.15 -9.89 3.04
CA TRP A 367 -14.18 -8.85 2.65
C TRP A 367 -14.60 -8.15 1.37
N GLU A 368 -15.08 -8.90 0.38
CA GLU A 368 -15.59 -8.34 -0.88
C GLU A 368 -16.83 -7.45 -0.64
N HIS A 369 -17.78 -7.92 0.18
CA HIS A 369 -18.97 -7.15 0.54
C HIS A 369 -18.63 -5.85 1.29
N VAL A 370 -17.79 -5.94 2.34
CA VAL A 370 -17.40 -4.77 3.13
C VAL A 370 -16.61 -3.77 2.28
N LEU A 371 -15.74 -4.26 1.39
CA LEU A 371 -14.99 -3.40 0.47
C LEU A 371 -15.93 -2.64 -0.49
N ASP A 372 -16.97 -3.30 -1.01
CA ASP A 372 -17.99 -2.65 -1.84
C ASP A 372 -18.76 -1.56 -1.05
N GLU A 373 -19.17 -1.86 0.18
CA GLU A 373 -19.79 -0.86 1.06
C GLU A 373 -18.87 0.35 1.32
N MET A 374 -17.57 0.10 1.50
CA MET A 374 -16.57 1.17 1.68
C MET A 374 -16.42 2.01 0.41
N TYR A 375 -16.41 1.41 -0.78
CA TYR A 375 -16.36 2.17 -2.04
C TYR A 375 -17.61 3.03 -2.23
N HIS A 376 -18.79 2.50 -1.92
CA HIS A 376 -20.02 3.28 -1.94
C HIS A 376 -19.99 4.44 -0.93
N ALA A 377 -19.49 4.20 0.28
CA ALA A 377 -19.33 5.26 1.27
C ALA A 377 -18.35 6.35 0.80
N ALA A 378 -17.21 5.97 0.20
CA ALA A 378 -16.22 6.90 -0.34
C ALA A 378 -16.81 7.74 -1.47
N LEU A 379 -17.56 7.11 -2.39
CA LEU A 379 -18.25 7.81 -3.46
C LEU A 379 -19.28 8.81 -2.91
N ASN A 380 -20.11 8.39 -1.95
CA ASN A 380 -21.12 9.24 -1.33
C ASN A 380 -20.48 10.45 -0.63
N LEU A 381 -19.36 10.26 0.07
CA LEU A 381 -18.58 11.34 0.68
C LEU A 381 -18.04 12.31 -0.37
N ARG A 382 -17.45 11.80 -1.47
CA ARG A 382 -16.94 12.65 -2.55
C ARG A 382 -18.05 13.44 -3.23
N LEU A 383 -19.17 12.81 -3.54
CA LEU A 383 -20.35 13.48 -4.12
C LEU A 383 -20.86 14.57 -3.18
N ARG A 384 -20.88 14.31 -1.86
CA ARG A 384 -21.27 15.33 -0.88
C ARG A 384 -20.28 16.48 -0.83
N ILE A 385 -18.97 16.20 -0.83
CA ILE A 385 -17.92 17.25 -0.86
C ILE A 385 -18.10 18.14 -2.09
N THR A 386 -18.26 17.54 -3.27
CA THR A 386 -18.50 18.30 -4.51
C THR A 386 -19.77 19.11 -4.39
N HIS A 387 -20.89 18.51 -3.96
CA HIS A 387 -22.15 19.22 -3.78
C HIS A 387 -22.03 20.44 -2.86
N GLU A 388 -21.37 20.31 -1.70
CA GLU A 388 -21.14 21.44 -0.78
C GLU A 388 -20.24 22.53 -1.39
N GLN A 389 -19.23 22.12 -2.18
CA GLN A 389 -18.39 23.07 -2.92
C GLN A 389 -19.19 23.82 -3.99
N GLU A 390 -20.11 23.14 -4.67
CA GLU A 390 -20.94 23.70 -5.74
C GLU A 390 -22.00 24.67 -5.25
N GLN A 391 -22.72 24.30 -4.18
CA GLN A 391 -23.77 25.11 -3.57
C GLN A 391 -23.27 26.49 -3.12
N GLU A 392 -21.97 26.60 -2.83
CA GLU A 392 -21.38 27.77 -2.18
C GLU A 392 -20.18 28.32 -2.96
N LYS A 393 -20.12 28.02 -4.27
CA LYS A 393 -19.10 28.53 -5.21
C LYS A 393 -18.95 30.04 -5.11
N GLU A 394 -20.06 30.77 -4.98
CA GLU A 394 -20.07 32.23 -4.89
C GLU A 394 -19.40 32.73 -3.60
N ILE A 395 -19.66 32.09 -2.45
CA ILE A 395 -19.02 32.45 -1.17
C ILE A 395 -17.52 32.11 -1.20
N LEU A 396 -17.14 30.99 -1.82
CA LEU A 396 -15.74 30.57 -1.95
C LEU A 396 -14.92 31.46 -2.89
N GLN A 397 -15.56 32.07 -3.89
CA GLN A 397 -14.92 32.99 -4.85
C GLN A 397 -14.85 34.44 -4.34
N MET A 398 -15.51 34.78 -3.21
CA MET A 398 -15.42 36.12 -2.65
C MET A 398 -14.01 36.41 -2.09
N PRO A 399 -13.42 37.58 -2.42
CA PRO A 399 -12.15 38.02 -1.85
C PRO A 399 -12.20 38.07 -0.31
N ARG A 400 -11.15 37.57 0.35
CA ARG A 400 -11.06 37.53 1.82
C ARG A 400 -11.24 38.90 2.48
N GLU A 401 -10.87 39.97 1.80
CA GLU A 401 -11.03 41.36 2.27
C GLU A 401 -12.51 41.80 2.39
N LYS A 402 -13.41 41.25 1.57
CA LYS A 402 -14.87 41.50 1.67
C LYS A 402 -15.53 40.68 2.78
N LEU A 403 -14.88 39.60 3.24
CA LEU A 403 -15.32 38.77 4.38
C LEU A 403 -14.97 39.37 5.74
N VAL A 404 -14.02 40.32 5.80
CA VAL A 404 -13.48 40.89 7.05
C VAL A 404 -14.10 42.25 7.40
N LYS A 405 -14.67 42.99 6.44
CA LYS A 405 -15.34 44.27 6.69
C LYS A 405 -16.78 44.06 7.17
N GLU A 406 -16.95 43.92 8.49
CA GLU A 406 -18.07 44.26 9.39
C GLU A 406 -19.55 44.12 8.97
N LEU A 407 -19.88 43.57 7.80
CA LEU A 407 -21.26 43.34 7.38
C LEU A 407 -21.48 41.86 7.05
N HIS A 408 -22.37 41.27 7.86
CA HIS A 408 -22.88 39.90 7.87
C HIS A 408 -22.16 38.89 8.78
N SER A 409 -22.45 38.94 10.09
CA SER A 409 -22.21 37.81 11.01
C SER A 409 -22.77 36.49 10.44
N GLU A 410 -23.88 36.58 9.71
CA GLU A 410 -24.53 35.47 9.03
C GLU A 410 -23.70 34.86 7.89
N LEU A 411 -23.03 35.69 7.07
CA LEU A 411 -22.14 35.23 6.00
C LEU A 411 -20.87 34.60 6.59
N HIS A 412 -20.31 35.20 7.65
CA HIS A 412 -19.18 34.64 8.38
C HIS A 412 -19.54 33.30 9.06
N ASN A 413 -20.72 33.20 9.66
CA ASN A 413 -21.24 31.97 10.26
C ASN A 413 -21.47 30.89 9.20
N ARG A 414 -22.03 31.25 8.03
CA ARG A 414 -22.20 30.35 6.89
C ARG A 414 -20.86 29.84 6.38
N TYR A 415 -19.88 30.72 6.17
CA TYR A 415 -18.52 30.34 5.77
C TYR A 415 -17.85 29.40 6.77
N ASN A 416 -17.93 29.71 8.07
CA ASN A 416 -17.36 28.85 9.12
C ASN A 416 -18.05 27.49 9.19
N ARG A 417 -19.38 27.44 9.03
CA ARG A 417 -20.13 26.18 8.95
C ARG A 417 -19.66 25.36 7.76
N LEU A 418 -19.53 25.96 6.58
CA LEU A 418 -19.05 25.28 5.38
C LEU A 418 -17.64 24.75 5.54
N ARG A 419 -16.73 25.55 6.11
CA ARG A 419 -15.38 25.11 6.42
C ARG A 419 -15.39 23.91 7.37
N LYS A 420 -16.22 23.93 8.42
CA LYS A 420 -16.36 22.80 9.34
C LYS A 420 -16.89 21.56 8.63
N VAL A 421 -17.98 21.67 7.87
CA VAL A 421 -18.57 20.57 7.10
C VAL A 421 -17.54 19.97 6.16
N ARG A 422 -16.81 20.80 5.41
CA ARG A 422 -15.77 20.36 4.50
C ARG A 422 -14.65 19.60 5.22
N ILE A 423 -14.11 20.15 6.31
CA ILE A 423 -13.08 19.49 7.11
C ILE A 423 -13.59 18.14 7.64
N THR A 424 -14.83 18.08 8.13
CA THR A 424 -15.42 16.83 8.62
C THR A 424 -15.56 15.79 7.52
N LEU A 425 -16.04 16.18 6.33
CA LEU A 425 -16.20 15.28 5.19
C LEU A 425 -14.85 14.80 4.65
N GLU A 426 -13.88 15.70 4.46
CA GLU A 426 -12.52 15.36 4.02
C GLU A 426 -11.81 14.47 5.05
N SER A 427 -11.93 14.75 6.35
CA SER A 427 -11.39 13.89 7.40
C SER A 427 -12.06 12.53 7.46
N SER A 428 -13.37 12.45 7.21
CA SER A 428 -14.10 11.18 7.16
C SER A 428 -13.65 10.33 5.97
N LEU A 429 -13.39 10.98 4.82
CA LEU A 429 -12.85 10.31 3.63
C LEU A 429 -11.44 9.78 3.91
N MET A 430 -10.56 10.57 4.54
CA MET A 430 -9.22 10.11 4.92
C MET A 430 -9.25 8.90 5.86
N ASN A 431 -10.13 8.91 6.87
CA ASN A 431 -10.27 7.75 7.76
C ASN A 431 -10.78 6.51 7.02
N LEU A 432 -11.62 6.69 6.01
CA LEU A 432 -12.12 5.60 5.17
C LEU A 432 -11.03 5.07 4.22
N ASP A 433 -10.15 5.93 3.72
CA ASP A 433 -9.02 5.53 2.87
C ASP A 433 -8.07 4.58 3.61
N ASP A 434 -7.81 4.80 4.90
CA ASP A 434 -7.02 3.89 5.75
C ASP A 434 -7.63 2.48 5.79
N ALA A 435 -8.95 2.38 5.97
CA ALA A 435 -9.66 1.11 5.93
C ALA A 435 -9.65 0.51 4.52
N LEU A 436 -9.88 1.31 3.47
CA LEU A 436 -9.85 0.84 2.08
C LEU A 436 -8.51 0.18 1.73
N MET A 437 -7.38 0.77 2.14
CA MET A 437 -6.07 0.16 1.91
C MET A 437 -5.92 -1.19 2.62
N LEU A 438 -6.47 -1.31 3.84
CA LEU A 438 -6.43 -2.56 4.58
C LEU A 438 -7.18 -3.69 3.86
N PHE A 439 -8.33 -3.41 3.24
CA PHE A 439 -9.13 -4.43 2.54
C PHE A 439 -8.69 -4.66 1.10
N HIS A 440 -8.25 -3.61 0.40
CA HIS A 440 -7.89 -3.67 -1.02
C HIS A 440 -6.39 -3.89 -1.25
N ASP A 441 -5.52 -3.15 -0.58
CA ASP A 441 -4.12 -3.07 -0.99
C ASP A 441 -3.23 -4.08 -0.25
N PHE A 442 -3.47 -4.27 1.05
CA PHE A 442 -2.60 -5.03 1.95
C PHE A 442 -2.70 -6.55 1.80
#